data_AF-A0A8J7G259-F1
#
_entry.id   AF-A0A8J7G259-F1
#
_cell.length_a   1.000
_cell.length_b   1.000
_cell.length_c   1.000
_cell.angle_alpha   90.00
_cell.angle_beta   90.00
_cell.angle_gamma   90.00
#
_symmetry.space_group_name_H-M   'P 1'
#
loop_
_entity.id
_entity.type
_entity.pdbx_description
1 polymer ?
#
loop_
_entity_poly.entity_id
_entity_poly.type
_entity_poly.pdbx_seq_one_letter_code
_entity_poly.pdbx_strand_id
1 'polypeptide(L)'
;MGISTQEPQKSFEQCWLEVRARVLAFCHRLMQNQNDAEDLFQEVAIRAWRGYSSFRGESSFSTWVLTIVRREATRRLKHSKHSLPLLQPETIPEPEPDDPVDTSFVIRAIKEAEQMHILNPDEAEVLQMRLQNSELTWRELGDSLRLSANACAVNHTRALPKLRVYLFMYRPEWLGGDLTIRTAFAQAQRVTQSPLSREEAEVFEQIVLHQNHNYSRSGWKTRLSSACTKVIRFIHLD
;
A
#
# COMPACT_ATOMS: atom_id res chain seq x y z
N MET A 1 39.28 3.14 -4.93
CA MET A 1 38.41 3.11 -3.73
C MET A 1 37.27 4.09 -3.99
N GLY A 2 36.11 3.60 -4.44
CA GLY A 2 34.93 4.43 -4.70
C GLY A 2 34.03 4.40 -3.48
N ILE A 3 33.86 5.54 -2.82
CA ILE A 3 32.95 5.72 -1.70
C ILE A 3 31.54 5.71 -2.29
N SER A 4 30.79 4.64 -2.02
CA SER A 4 29.38 4.49 -2.41
C SER A 4 28.55 5.50 -1.61
N THR A 5 28.11 6.57 -2.25
CA THR A 5 27.21 7.56 -1.65
C THR A 5 25.79 6.98 -1.66
N GLN A 6 25.46 6.18 -0.65
CA GLN A 6 24.06 5.85 -0.35
C GLN A 6 23.40 7.13 0.20
N GLU A 7 22.29 7.56 -0.40
CA GLU A 7 21.43 8.58 0.19
C GLU A 7 21.06 8.16 1.63
N PRO A 8 21.09 9.07 2.61
CA PRO A 8 20.86 8.71 4.00
C PRO A 8 19.40 8.29 4.18
N GLN A 9 19.18 6.99 4.37
CA GLN A 9 17.91 6.46 4.85
C GLN A 9 17.54 7.24 6.12
N LYS A 10 16.39 7.95 6.13
CA LYS A 10 15.92 8.68 7.32
C LYS A 10 16.02 7.77 8.53
N SER A 11 16.51 8.29 9.66
CA SER A 11 16.56 7.51 10.90
C SER A 11 15.14 7.15 11.32
N PHE A 12 14.95 5.97 11.95
CA PHE A 12 13.67 5.64 12.58
C PHE A 12 13.18 6.77 13.49
N GLU A 13 14.10 7.38 14.23
CA GLU A 13 13.78 8.45 15.18
C GLU A 13 13.09 9.62 14.47
N GLN A 14 13.60 10.03 13.31
CA GLN A 14 13.00 11.12 12.51
C GLN A 14 11.61 10.73 12.02
N CYS A 15 11.49 9.55 11.41
CA CYS A 15 10.21 9.04 10.92
C CYS A 15 9.18 8.87 12.07
N TRP A 16 9.62 8.43 13.25
CA TRP A 16 8.79 8.24 14.43
C TRP A 16 8.34 9.57 15.03
N LEU A 17 9.23 10.55 15.14
CA LEU A 17 8.90 11.90 15.61
C LEU A 17 7.81 12.55 14.76
N GLU A 18 7.86 12.36 13.44
CA GLU A 18 6.85 12.88 12.50
C GLU A 18 5.46 12.26 12.74
N VAL A 19 5.37 11.00 13.17
CA VAL A 19 4.08 10.26 13.26
C VAL A 19 3.59 9.98 14.67
N ARG A 20 4.43 10.08 15.71
CA ARG A 20 4.13 9.64 17.08
C ARG A 20 2.83 10.22 17.65
N ALA A 21 2.55 11.49 17.38
CA ALA A 21 1.35 12.15 17.89
C ALA A 21 0.08 11.55 17.28
N ARG A 22 0.10 11.28 15.97
CA ARG A 22 -0.98 10.62 15.24
C ARG A 22 -1.19 9.18 15.69
N VAL A 23 -0.09 8.45 15.92
CA VAL A 23 -0.11 7.07 16.40
C VAL A 23 -0.72 7.00 17.81
N LEU A 24 -0.32 7.90 18.71
CA LEU A 24 -0.87 7.98 20.07
C LEU A 24 -2.37 8.31 20.05
N ALA A 25 -2.78 9.32 19.28
CA ALA A 25 -4.19 9.67 19.11
C ALA A 25 -5.02 8.50 18.54
N PHE A 26 -4.43 7.68 17.66
CA PHE A 26 -5.08 6.49 17.15
C PHE A 26 -5.19 5.37 18.20
N CYS A 27 -4.19 5.21 19.07
CA CYS A 27 -4.26 4.28 20.20
C CYS A 27 -5.38 4.67 21.18
N HIS A 28 -5.52 5.96 21.50
CA HIS A 28 -6.61 6.47 22.34
C HIS A 28 -8.00 6.25 21.76
N ARG A 29 -8.15 6.27 20.43
CA ARG A 29 -9.44 5.94 19.78
C ARG A 29 -9.79 4.45 19.88
N LEU A 30 -8.79 3.59 19.98
CA LEU A 30 -8.99 2.14 19.97
C LEU A 30 -9.20 1.57 21.37
N MET A 31 -8.61 2.20 22.40
CA MET A 31 -8.66 1.72 23.79
C MET A 31 -9.62 2.57 24.63
N GLN A 32 -10.31 1.94 25.59
CA GLN A 32 -11.33 2.63 26.39
C GLN A 32 -10.74 3.52 27.50
N ASN A 33 -9.52 3.23 27.97
CA ASN A 33 -8.86 4.03 28.99
C ASN A 33 -7.46 4.49 28.52
N GLN A 34 -6.98 5.55 29.16
CA GLN A 34 -5.73 6.21 28.83
C GLN A 34 -4.51 5.28 29.01
N ASN A 35 -4.49 4.47 30.07
CA ASN A 35 -3.37 3.57 30.35
C ASN A 35 -3.21 2.51 29.26
N ASP A 36 -4.31 1.88 28.82
CA ASP A 36 -4.29 0.89 27.75
C ASP A 36 -3.86 1.50 26.41
N ALA A 37 -4.23 2.75 26.15
CA ALA A 37 -3.83 3.48 24.95
C ALA A 37 -2.32 3.79 24.95
N GLU A 38 -1.78 4.22 26.10
CA GLU A 38 -0.36 4.49 26.27
C GLU A 38 0.47 3.19 26.20
N ASP A 39 -0.02 2.09 26.79
CA ASP A 39 0.59 0.77 26.70
C ASP A 39 0.60 0.23 25.26
N LEU A 40 -0.52 0.41 24.53
CA LEU A 40 -0.61 0.07 23.12
C LEU A 40 0.39 0.91 22.29
N PHE A 41 0.47 2.21 22.54
CA PHE A 41 1.40 3.11 21.87
C PHE A 41 2.87 2.69 22.09
N GLN A 42 3.24 2.35 23.33
CA GLN A 42 4.59 1.86 23.66
C GLN A 42 4.91 0.54 22.96
N GLU A 43 3.98 -0.41 22.93
CA GLU A 43 4.19 -1.68 22.24
C GLU A 43 4.33 -1.49 20.72
N VAL A 44 3.53 -0.58 20.14
CA VAL A 44 3.65 -0.20 18.73
C VAL A 44 5.02 0.42 18.45
N ALA A 45 5.52 1.31 19.31
CA ALA A 45 6.83 1.91 19.16
C ALA A 45 7.95 0.86 19.14
N ILE A 46 7.92 -0.10 20.07
CA ILE A 46 8.89 -1.20 20.17
C ILE A 46 8.82 -2.10 18.93
N ARG A 47 7.61 -2.43 18.47
CA ARG A 47 7.39 -3.25 17.27
C ARG A 47 7.86 -2.53 16.01
N ALA A 48 7.57 -1.24 15.89
CA ALA A 48 8.02 -0.41 14.79
C ALA A 48 9.55 -0.29 14.77
N TRP A 49 10.20 -0.10 15.92
CA TRP A 49 11.67 -0.09 16.02
C TRP A 49 12.28 -1.41 15.54
N ARG A 50 11.79 -2.55 16.08
CA ARG A 50 12.28 -3.89 15.70
C ARG A 50 12.03 -4.22 14.23
N GLY A 51 10.91 -3.74 13.68
CA GLY A 51 10.53 -3.95 12.28
C GLY A 51 11.17 -2.98 11.30
N TYR A 52 11.79 -1.89 11.77
CA TYR A 52 12.23 -0.79 10.91
C TYR A 52 13.27 -1.23 9.87
N SER A 53 14.19 -2.12 10.25
CA SER A 53 15.18 -2.68 9.33
C SER A 53 14.56 -3.47 8.17
N SER A 54 13.32 -3.95 8.34
CA SER A 54 12.54 -4.67 7.32
C SER A 54 11.54 -3.78 6.58
N PHE A 55 11.38 -2.52 6.99
CA PHE A 55 10.50 -1.57 6.33
C PHE A 55 11.12 -1.16 4.99
N ARG A 56 10.45 -1.53 3.89
CA ARG A 56 10.98 -1.37 2.53
C ARG A 56 10.59 -0.05 1.86
N GLY A 57 9.90 0.85 2.57
CA GLY A 57 9.39 2.10 2.00
C GLY A 57 8.28 1.93 0.96
N GLU A 58 7.65 0.75 0.87
CA GLU A 58 6.57 0.46 -0.08
C GLU A 58 5.23 1.15 0.26
N SER A 59 5.19 1.83 1.40
CA SER A 59 4.10 2.70 1.88
C SER A 59 4.73 3.81 2.72
N SER A 60 3.99 4.88 3.03
CA SER A 60 4.48 5.88 3.98
C SER A 60 4.76 5.23 5.35
N PHE A 61 5.72 5.78 6.09
CA PHE A 61 6.02 5.28 7.45
C PHE A 61 4.78 5.34 8.36
N SER A 62 3.96 6.39 8.21
CA SER A 62 2.67 6.51 8.93
C SER A 62 1.72 5.36 8.61
N THR A 63 1.55 5.02 7.33
CA THR A 63 0.70 3.89 6.92
C THR A 63 1.21 2.60 7.52
N TRP A 64 2.52 2.35 7.41
CA TRP A 64 3.14 1.14 7.94
C TRP A 64 2.97 1.04 9.46
N VAL A 65 3.25 2.09 10.23
CA VAL A 65 3.08 2.09 11.68
C VAL A 65 1.60 1.92 12.09
N LEU A 66 0.66 2.55 11.37
CA LEU A 66 -0.77 2.37 11.65
C LEU A 66 -1.22 0.92 11.43
N THR A 67 -0.60 0.15 10.52
CA THR A 67 -0.87 -1.30 10.43
C THR A 67 -0.42 -2.06 11.68
N ILE A 68 0.69 -1.63 12.31
CA ILE A 68 1.18 -2.21 13.57
C ILE A 68 0.19 -1.87 14.69
N VAL A 69 -0.30 -0.62 14.78
CA VAL A 69 -1.32 -0.21 15.76
C VAL A 69 -2.56 -1.09 15.67
N ARG A 70 -3.14 -1.24 14.47
CA ARG A 70 -4.35 -2.05 14.28
C ARG A 70 -4.15 -3.51 14.71
N ARG A 71 -2.99 -4.10 14.39
CA ARG A 71 -2.65 -5.49 14.77
C ARG A 71 -2.57 -5.66 16.29
N GLU A 72 -1.85 -4.78 16.97
CA GLU A 72 -1.67 -4.88 18.43
C GLU A 72 -2.97 -4.53 19.19
N ALA A 73 -3.75 -3.56 18.71
CA ALA A 73 -5.06 -3.25 19.28
C ALA A 73 -6.01 -4.45 19.15
N THR A 74 -6.09 -5.06 17.97
CA THR A 74 -6.94 -6.24 17.73
C THR A 74 -6.53 -7.41 18.62
N ARG A 75 -5.22 -7.63 18.79
CA ARG A 75 -4.68 -8.64 19.70
C ARG A 75 -5.13 -8.38 21.14
N ARG A 76 -4.95 -7.16 21.65
CA ARG A 76 -5.42 -6.77 23.00
C ARG A 76 -6.92 -6.98 23.18
N LEU A 77 -7.73 -6.51 22.22
CA LEU A 77 -9.19 -6.61 22.29
C LEU A 77 -9.70 -8.06 22.19
N LYS A 78 -9.03 -8.94 21.43
CA LYS A 78 -9.37 -10.38 21.37
C LYS A 78 -9.08 -11.08 22.70
N HIS A 79 -8.06 -10.65 23.44
CA HIS A 79 -7.73 -11.18 24.77
C HIS A 79 -8.58 -10.57 25.91
N SER A 80 -9.18 -9.39 25.70
CA SER A 80 -10.04 -8.69 26.67
C SER A 80 -11.52 -9.11 26.65
N LYS A 81 -11.89 -10.19 25.93
CA LYS A 81 -13.28 -10.68 25.79
C LYS A 81 -13.93 -11.25 27.06
N HIS A 82 -13.48 -10.84 28.25
CA HIS A 82 -14.16 -11.11 29.52
C HIS A 82 -14.66 -9.88 30.30
N SER A 83 -14.71 -8.68 29.72
CA SER A 83 -15.42 -7.58 30.39
C SER A 83 -15.88 -6.44 29.47
N LEU A 84 -17.20 -6.45 29.19
CA LEU A 84 -18.15 -5.32 29.25
C LEU A 84 -18.05 -4.15 28.22
N PRO A 85 -19.15 -3.36 28.07
CA PRO A 85 -19.71 -3.01 26.76
C PRO A 85 -19.23 -1.68 26.15
N LEU A 86 -19.42 -1.58 24.83
CA LEU A 86 -19.18 -0.42 23.97
C LEU A 86 -19.90 0.83 24.49
N LEU A 87 -19.16 1.87 24.87
CA LEU A 87 -19.70 3.22 25.11
C LEU A 87 -19.38 4.13 23.92
N GLN A 88 -20.35 4.96 23.56
CA GLN A 88 -20.33 5.89 22.42
C GLN A 88 -19.45 7.11 22.74
N PRO A 89 -18.77 7.70 21.73
CA PRO A 89 -17.85 8.82 21.94
C PRO A 89 -18.60 10.14 22.13
N GLU A 90 -18.33 10.85 23.22
CA GLU A 90 -18.66 12.28 23.35
C GLU A 90 -17.64 13.15 22.62
N THR A 91 -18.14 14.25 22.08
CA THR A 91 -17.58 15.07 21.01
C THR A 91 -16.34 15.87 21.43
N ILE A 92 -15.19 15.56 20.84
CA ILE A 92 -14.01 16.44 20.75
C ILE A 92 -13.83 16.76 19.26
N PRO A 93 -13.57 18.02 18.88
CA PRO A 93 -13.38 18.39 17.47
C PRO A 93 -12.31 17.51 16.83
N GLU A 94 -12.65 16.90 15.70
CA GLU A 94 -11.73 16.10 14.90
C GLU A 94 -10.51 16.96 14.55
N PRO A 95 -9.26 16.51 14.82
CA PRO A 95 -8.12 17.08 14.12
C PRO A 95 -8.38 16.86 12.63
N GLU A 96 -8.27 17.92 11.82
CA GLU A 96 -8.56 17.82 10.39
C GLU A 96 -7.84 16.59 9.81
N PRO A 97 -8.58 15.68 9.16
CA PRO A 97 -7.93 14.61 8.44
C PRO A 97 -6.98 15.26 7.44
N ASP A 98 -5.71 14.83 7.40
CA ASP A 98 -5.03 14.80 6.09
C ASP A 98 -6.05 14.22 5.14
N ASP A 99 -6.33 14.93 4.03
CA ASP A 99 -7.37 14.57 3.07
C ASP A 99 -7.42 13.05 2.97
N PRO A 100 -8.59 12.41 3.25
CA PRO A 100 -8.69 10.97 3.14
C PRO A 100 -8.18 10.62 1.75
N VAL A 101 -7.04 9.92 1.65
CA VAL A 101 -6.45 9.52 0.37
C VAL A 101 -7.61 8.94 -0.42
N ASP A 102 -8.01 9.66 -1.47
CA ASP A 102 -9.26 9.38 -2.14
C ASP A 102 -9.13 8.03 -2.83
N THR A 103 -9.54 6.96 -2.15
CA THR A 103 -9.49 5.61 -2.69
C THR A 103 -10.60 5.38 -3.70
N SER A 104 -11.47 6.36 -3.94
CA SER A 104 -12.54 6.28 -4.93
C SER A 104 -11.99 6.04 -6.34
N PHE A 105 -10.85 6.64 -6.70
CA PHE A 105 -10.23 6.40 -8.01
C PHE A 105 -9.73 4.96 -8.14
N VAL A 106 -9.21 4.35 -7.05
CA VAL A 106 -8.75 2.95 -7.05
C VAL A 106 -9.93 2.00 -7.19
N ILE A 107 -11.04 2.26 -6.47
CA ILE A 107 -12.28 1.48 -6.62
C ILE A 107 -12.81 1.59 -8.05
N ARG A 108 -12.79 2.79 -8.63
CA ARG A 108 -13.16 3.02 -10.03
C ARG A 108 -12.24 2.26 -10.99
N ALA A 109 -10.93 2.28 -10.76
CA ALA A 109 -9.95 1.54 -11.56
C ALA A 109 -10.19 0.03 -11.53
N ILE A 110 -10.52 -0.53 -10.35
CA ILE A 110 -10.84 -1.96 -10.20
C ILE A 110 -12.08 -2.31 -11.04
N LYS A 111 -13.15 -1.52 -10.93
CA LYS A 111 -14.39 -1.74 -11.70
C LYS A 111 -14.18 -1.63 -13.20
N GLU A 112 -13.43 -0.62 -13.65
CA GLU A 112 -13.15 -0.46 -15.09
C GLU A 112 -12.25 -1.59 -15.62
N ALA A 113 -11.25 -2.03 -14.85
CA ALA A 113 -10.39 -3.14 -15.22
C ALA A 113 -11.13 -4.48 -15.27
N GLU A 114 -12.12 -4.70 -14.39
CA GLU A 114 -13.03 -5.84 -14.45
C GLU A 114 -13.91 -5.80 -15.70
N GLN A 115 -14.53 -4.66 -16.02
CA GLN A 115 -15.35 -4.50 -17.23
C GLN A 115 -14.56 -4.74 -18.53
N MET A 116 -13.28 -4.38 -18.54
CA MET A 116 -12.36 -4.65 -19.65
C MET A 116 -11.81 -6.08 -19.66
N HIS A 117 -12.26 -6.95 -18.74
CA HIS A 117 -11.79 -8.33 -18.58
C HIS A 117 -10.28 -8.45 -18.31
N ILE A 118 -9.65 -7.39 -17.79
CA ILE A 118 -8.25 -7.41 -17.35
C ILE A 118 -8.16 -8.13 -16.00
N LEU A 119 -9.08 -7.79 -15.09
CA LEU A 119 -9.33 -8.54 -13.86
C LEU A 119 -10.50 -9.50 -14.09
N ASN A 120 -10.43 -10.68 -13.48
CA ASN A 120 -11.62 -11.52 -13.33
C ASN A 120 -12.45 -11.09 -12.11
N PRO A 121 -13.71 -11.57 -11.96
CA PRO A 121 -14.57 -11.17 -10.85
C PRO A 121 -13.96 -11.43 -9.46
N ASP A 122 -13.42 -12.63 -9.24
CA ASP A 122 -12.80 -12.98 -7.94
C ASP A 122 -11.58 -12.09 -7.62
N GLU A 123 -10.78 -11.73 -8.63
CA GLU A 123 -9.65 -10.82 -8.50
C GLU A 123 -10.11 -9.40 -8.13
N ALA A 124 -11.15 -8.90 -8.79
CA ALA A 124 -11.72 -7.57 -8.52
C ALA A 124 -12.33 -7.50 -7.12
N GLU A 125 -13.13 -8.50 -6.74
CA GLU A 125 -13.80 -8.59 -5.45
C GLU A 125 -12.79 -8.68 -4.30
N VAL A 126 -11.74 -9.51 -4.45
CA VAL A 126 -10.65 -9.60 -3.47
C VAL A 126 -9.92 -8.27 -3.32
N LEU A 127 -9.61 -7.56 -4.42
CA LEU A 127 -8.96 -6.23 -4.34
C LEU A 127 -9.84 -5.19 -3.66
N GLN A 128 -11.13 -5.14 -4.01
CA GLN A 128 -12.07 -4.19 -3.43
C GLN A 128 -12.26 -4.44 -1.94
N MET A 129 -12.50 -5.70 -1.55
CA MET A 129 -12.66 -6.10 -0.16
C MET A 129 -11.37 -5.85 0.64
N ARG A 130 -10.20 -6.08 0.03
CA ARG A 130 -8.89 -5.79 0.64
C ARG A 130 -8.64 -4.29 0.84
N LEU A 131 -9.10 -3.46 -0.10
CA LEU A 131 -8.98 -2.00 -0.01
C LEU A 131 -9.86 -1.43 1.10
N GLN A 132 -11.10 -1.92 1.19
CA GLN A 132 -12.06 -1.48 2.19
C GLN A 132 -11.75 -2.04 3.59
N ASN A 133 -11.14 -3.23 3.67
CA ASN A 133 -10.90 -3.97 4.91
C ASN A 133 -9.43 -4.44 4.99
N SER A 134 -8.50 -3.47 4.95
CA SER A 134 -7.05 -3.70 4.91
C SER A 134 -6.48 -4.51 6.10
N GLU A 135 -7.24 -4.54 7.19
CA GLU A 135 -6.93 -5.19 8.47
C GLU A 135 -7.27 -6.67 8.51
N LEU A 136 -8.21 -7.15 7.69
CA LEU A 136 -8.62 -8.54 7.70
C LEU A 136 -7.47 -9.45 7.28
N THR A 137 -7.36 -10.60 7.93
CA THR A 137 -6.49 -11.68 7.46
C THR A 137 -7.07 -12.31 6.19
N TRP A 138 -6.25 -12.96 5.37
CA TRP A 138 -6.75 -13.69 4.19
C TRP A 138 -7.82 -14.72 4.53
N ARG A 139 -7.80 -15.27 5.76
CA ARG A 139 -8.85 -16.16 6.25
C ARG A 139 -10.17 -15.43 6.44
N GLU A 140 -10.17 -14.35 7.22
CA GLU A 140 -11.39 -13.54 7.49
C GLU A 140 -11.97 -12.94 6.19
N LEU A 141 -11.10 -12.54 5.26
CA LEU A 141 -11.46 -12.08 3.92
C LEU A 141 -12.10 -13.22 3.10
N GLY A 142 -11.49 -14.40 3.10
CA GLY A 142 -12.01 -15.59 2.42
C GLY A 142 -13.35 -16.05 2.96
N ASP A 143 -13.54 -16.02 4.28
CA ASP A 143 -14.81 -16.35 4.92
C ASP A 143 -15.95 -15.44 4.43
N SER A 144 -15.65 -14.15 4.24
CA SER A 144 -16.61 -13.15 3.73
C SER A 144 -16.92 -13.36 2.24
N LEU A 145 -15.90 -13.74 1.45
CA LEU A 145 -15.99 -13.93 0.00
C LEU A 145 -16.36 -15.35 -0.44
N ARG A 146 -16.55 -16.29 0.51
CA ARG A 146 -16.70 -17.73 0.25
C ARG A 146 -15.54 -18.32 -0.56
N LEU A 147 -14.33 -17.80 -0.33
CA LEU A 147 -13.08 -18.25 -0.92
C LEU A 147 -12.14 -18.84 0.15
N SER A 148 -11.21 -19.69 -0.25
CA SER A 148 -10.13 -20.08 0.66
C SER A 148 -9.17 -18.92 0.92
N ALA A 149 -8.52 -18.90 2.08
CA ALA A 149 -7.49 -17.91 2.39
C ALA A 149 -6.36 -17.88 1.34
N ASN A 150 -5.99 -19.07 0.82
CA ASN A 150 -5.00 -19.19 -0.23
C ASN A 150 -5.50 -18.59 -1.56
N ALA A 151 -6.76 -18.84 -1.93
CA ALA A 151 -7.36 -18.24 -3.12
C ALA A 151 -7.36 -16.70 -3.04
N CYS A 152 -7.70 -16.12 -1.88
CA CYS A 152 -7.62 -14.67 -1.67
C CYS A 152 -6.20 -14.13 -1.88
N ALA A 153 -5.19 -14.77 -1.26
CA ALA A 153 -3.79 -14.34 -1.40
C ALA A 153 -3.29 -14.45 -2.85
N VAL A 154 -3.64 -15.53 -3.55
CA VAL A 154 -3.29 -15.77 -4.95
C VAL A 154 -3.95 -14.76 -5.87
N ASN A 155 -5.26 -14.53 -5.71
CA ASN A 155 -6.01 -13.56 -6.50
C ASN A 155 -5.47 -12.15 -6.29
N HIS A 156 -5.25 -11.72 -5.05
CA HIS A 156 -4.65 -10.43 -4.74
C HIS A 156 -3.26 -10.24 -5.39
N THR A 157 -2.39 -11.25 -5.28
CA THR A 157 -1.02 -11.20 -5.83
C THR A 157 -1.03 -11.11 -7.36
N ARG A 158 -2.00 -11.74 -8.03
CA ARG A 158 -2.15 -11.70 -9.50
C ARG A 158 -2.84 -10.43 -9.98
N ALA A 159 -3.82 -9.94 -9.22
CA ALA A 159 -4.64 -8.79 -9.58
C ALA A 159 -3.88 -7.46 -9.49
N LEU A 160 -3.05 -7.27 -8.46
CA LEU A 160 -2.33 -6.01 -8.27
C LEU A 160 -1.45 -5.61 -9.47
N PRO A 161 -0.59 -6.48 -10.04
CA PRO A 161 0.19 -6.14 -11.22
C PRO A 161 -0.68 -5.82 -12.44
N LYS A 162 -1.81 -6.52 -12.63
CA LYS A 162 -2.76 -6.25 -13.71
C LYS A 162 -3.39 -4.86 -13.57
N LEU A 163 -3.83 -4.51 -12.36
CA LEU A 163 -4.40 -3.19 -12.07
C LEU A 163 -3.38 -2.06 -12.32
N ARG A 164 -2.12 -2.27 -11.93
CA ARG A 164 -1.03 -1.32 -12.22
C ARG A 164 -0.82 -1.13 -13.72
N VAL A 165 -0.72 -2.22 -14.47
CA VAL A 165 -0.59 -2.16 -15.93
C VAL A 165 -1.79 -1.43 -16.54
N TYR A 166 -3.01 -1.71 -16.06
CA TYR A 166 -4.20 -1.00 -16.50
C TYR A 166 -4.09 0.51 -16.27
N LEU A 167 -3.68 0.95 -15.07
CA LEU A 167 -3.52 2.37 -14.75
C LEU A 167 -2.52 3.05 -15.69
N PHE A 168 -1.35 2.46 -15.94
CA PHE A 168 -0.36 3.04 -16.85
C PHE A 168 -0.82 3.08 -18.32
N MET A 169 -1.52 2.05 -18.78
CA MET A 169 -1.89 1.93 -20.19
C MET A 169 -3.17 2.69 -20.56
N TYR A 170 -4.13 2.77 -19.65
CA TYR A 170 -5.47 3.26 -19.96
C TYR A 170 -5.89 4.48 -19.14
N ARG A 171 -5.24 4.75 -18.00
CA ARG A 171 -5.55 5.89 -17.11
C ARG A 171 -4.28 6.64 -16.63
N PRO A 172 -3.32 6.98 -17.51
CA PRO A 172 -2.11 7.69 -17.10
C PRO A 172 -2.41 9.05 -16.45
N GLU A 173 -3.54 9.67 -16.78
CA GLU A 173 -4.01 10.91 -16.17
C GLU A 173 -4.35 10.77 -14.67
N TRP A 174 -4.74 9.58 -14.20
CA TRP A 174 -4.93 9.32 -12.76
C TRP A 174 -3.61 9.09 -12.02
N LEU A 175 -2.51 8.94 -12.76
CA LEU A 175 -1.16 8.83 -12.23
C LEU A 175 -0.38 10.16 -12.32
N GLY A 176 -1.07 11.28 -12.52
CA GLY A 176 -0.46 12.60 -12.67
C GLY A 176 0.02 12.92 -14.09
N GLY A 177 -0.30 12.09 -15.09
CA GLY A 177 -0.01 12.33 -16.50
C GLY A 177 1.42 11.97 -16.95
N ASP A 178 1.73 12.27 -18.22
CA ASP A 178 2.96 11.83 -18.90
C ASP A 178 4.25 12.33 -18.22
N LEU A 179 4.28 13.59 -17.78
CA LEU A 179 5.46 14.16 -17.11
C LEU A 179 5.79 13.44 -15.78
N THR A 180 4.76 13.18 -14.97
CA THR A 180 4.89 12.45 -13.70
C THR A 180 5.37 11.03 -13.93
N ILE A 181 4.79 10.33 -14.93
CA ILE A 181 5.19 8.97 -15.28
C ILE A 181 6.64 8.91 -15.78
N ARG A 182 7.08 9.84 -16.64
CA ARG A 182 8.47 9.91 -17.12
C ARG A 182 9.46 10.18 -16.00
N THR A 183 9.10 11.07 -15.07
CA THR A 183 9.93 11.39 -13.90
C THR A 183 10.08 10.17 -12.99
N ALA A 184 8.96 9.52 -12.67
CA ALA A 184 8.94 8.27 -11.89
C ALA A 184 9.76 7.16 -12.57
N PHE A 185 9.65 7.03 -13.89
CA PHE A 185 10.44 6.06 -14.67
C PHE A 185 11.94 6.33 -14.58
N ALA A 186 12.36 7.58 -14.75
CA ALA A 186 13.77 7.97 -14.64
C ALA A 186 14.34 7.74 -13.21
N GLN A 187 13.53 8.01 -12.17
CA GLN A 187 13.91 7.69 -10.79
C GLN A 187 14.06 6.19 -10.57
N ALA A 188 13.10 5.40 -11.05
CA ALA A 188 13.11 3.95 -10.91
C ALA A 188 14.31 3.26 -11.60
N GLN A 189 14.89 3.89 -12.62
CA GLN A 189 16.14 3.43 -13.24
C GLN A 189 17.40 3.72 -12.42
N ARG A 190 17.39 4.77 -11.58
CA ARG A 190 18.56 5.23 -10.80
C ARG A 190 18.70 4.53 -9.45
N VAL A 191 17.62 4.02 -8.88
CA VAL A 191 17.61 3.45 -7.52
C VAL A 191 18.28 2.07 -7.46
N THR A 192 19.27 1.94 -6.58
CA THR A 192 20.14 0.74 -6.49
C THR A 192 19.48 -0.47 -5.82
N GLN A 193 18.48 -0.27 -4.96
CA GLN A 193 17.92 -1.36 -4.14
C GLN A 193 17.05 -2.35 -4.95
N SER A 194 16.52 -1.93 -6.10
CA SER A 194 15.87 -2.81 -7.10
C SER A 194 15.64 -2.06 -8.43
N PRO A 195 16.71 -1.74 -9.19
CA PRO A 195 16.57 -0.97 -10.42
C PRO A 195 15.72 -1.72 -11.45
N LEU A 196 15.11 -0.97 -12.38
CA LEU A 196 14.57 -1.60 -13.58
C LEU A 196 15.72 -2.30 -14.34
N SER A 197 15.50 -3.56 -14.70
CA SER A 197 16.39 -4.23 -15.63
C SER A 197 16.32 -3.54 -17.00
N ARG A 198 17.34 -3.74 -17.84
CA ARG A 198 17.36 -3.19 -19.20
C ARG A 198 16.13 -3.61 -20.00
N GLU A 199 15.69 -4.86 -19.86
CA GLU A 199 14.53 -5.39 -20.57
C GLU A 199 13.21 -4.83 -20.02
N GLU A 200 13.10 -4.63 -18.70
CA GLU A 200 11.93 -3.98 -18.08
C GLU A 200 11.80 -2.52 -18.52
N ALA A 201 12.92 -1.80 -18.54
CA ALA A 201 12.98 -0.42 -19.01
C ALA A 201 12.56 -0.31 -20.48
N GLU A 202 13.11 -1.16 -21.35
CA GLU A 202 12.77 -1.19 -22.78
C GLU A 202 11.26 -1.45 -22.99
N VAL A 203 10.71 -2.45 -22.30
CA VAL A 203 9.28 -2.79 -22.43
C VAL A 203 8.39 -1.64 -21.95
N PHE A 204 8.72 -1.02 -20.81
CA PHE A 204 7.95 0.09 -20.27
C PHE A 204 7.99 1.31 -21.19
N GLU A 205 9.19 1.66 -21.67
CA GLU A 205 9.38 2.78 -22.60
C GLU A 205 8.60 2.58 -23.89
N GLN A 206 8.70 1.40 -24.51
CA GLN A 206 8.01 1.11 -25.77
C GLN A 206 6.48 1.10 -25.60
N ILE A 207 5.97 0.46 -24.55
CA ILE A 207 4.51 0.24 -24.41
C ILE A 207 3.81 1.42 -23.73
N VAL A 208 4.40 1.98 -22.67
CA VAL A 208 3.76 3.03 -21.87
C VAL A 208 4.11 4.42 -22.39
N LEU A 209 5.40 4.69 -22.64
CA LEU A 209 5.85 6.04 -23.01
C LEU A 209 5.74 6.34 -24.51
N HIS A 210 5.91 5.33 -25.36
CA HIS A 210 5.81 5.45 -26.82
C HIS A 210 4.51 4.88 -27.40
N GLN A 211 3.64 4.29 -26.57
CA GLN A 211 2.35 3.72 -27.00
C GLN A 211 2.47 2.73 -28.18
N ASN A 212 3.56 1.97 -28.23
CA ASN A 212 3.79 0.98 -29.27
C ASN A 212 2.89 -0.25 -29.08
N HIS A 213 1.69 -0.22 -29.65
CA HIS A 213 0.70 -1.30 -29.57
C HIS A 213 1.13 -2.59 -30.28
N ASN A 214 2.17 -2.55 -31.11
CA ASN A 214 2.66 -3.70 -31.89
C ASN A 214 3.85 -4.42 -31.23
N TYR A 215 4.20 -4.07 -29.98
CA TYR A 215 5.30 -4.70 -29.27
C TYR A 215 5.03 -6.19 -28.99
N SER A 216 5.93 -7.08 -29.46
CA SER A 216 5.66 -8.53 -29.51
C SER A 216 6.80 -9.43 -29.00
N ARG A 217 7.76 -8.90 -28.23
CA ARG A 217 8.85 -9.72 -27.67
C ARG A 217 8.37 -10.75 -26.64
N SER A 218 8.90 -11.97 -26.69
CA SER A 218 8.53 -13.03 -25.74
C SER A 218 8.66 -12.58 -24.27
N GLY A 219 7.64 -12.85 -23.46
CA GLY A 219 7.62 -12.50 -22.03
C GLY A 219 7.43 -11.02 -21.72
N TRP A 220 7.06 -10.19 -22.69
CA TRP A 220 6.86 -8.75 -22.48
C TRP A 220 5.83 -8.43 -21.39
N LYS A 221 4.74 -9.19 -21.29
CA LYS A 221 3.67 -8.97 -20.28
C LYS A 221 4.19 -9.04 -18.84
N THR A 222 5.02 -10.04 -18.54
CA THR A 222 5.62 -10.21 -17.21
C THR A 222 6.59 -9.08 -16.89
N ARG A 223 7.41 -8.68 -17.87
CA ARG A 223 8.36 -7.56 -17.72
C ARG A 223 7.64 -6.23 -17.55
N LEU A 224 6.59 -5.98 -18.31
CA LEU A 224 5.75 -4.79 -18.17
C LEU A 224 5.13 -4.73 -16.77
N SER A 225 4.57 -5.84 -16.29
CA SER A 225 3.98 -5.92 -14.95
C SER A 225 5.00 -5.63 -13.83
N SER A 226 6.23 -6.15 -13.99
CA SER A 226 7.34 -5.87 -13.08
C SER A 226 7.78 -4.41 -13.14
N ALA A 227 7.95 -3.87 -14.35
CA ALA A 227 8.32 -2.47 -14.57
C ALA A 227 7.30 -1.51 -13.96
N CYS A 228 6.00 -1.68 -14.25
CA CYS A 228 4.92 -0.89 -13.66
C CYS A 228 4.92 -0.97 -12.13
N THR A 229 5.21 -2.14 -11.55
CA THR A 229 5.33 -2.31 -10.09
C THR A 229 6.49 -1.52 -9.48
N LYS A 230 7.60 -1.36 -10.21
CA LYS A 230 8.75 -0.56 -9.76
C LYS A 230 8.49 0.92 -9.95
N VAL A 231 7.99 1.34 -11.11
CA VAL A 231 7.76 2.74 -11.47
C VAL A 231 6.70 3.39 -10.59
N ILE A 232 5.59 2.70 -10.29
CA ILE A 232 4.49 3.29 -9.51
C ILE A 232 4.90 3.73 -8.09
N ARG A 233 6.00 3.19 -7.55
CA ARG A 233 6.54 3.55 -6.23
C ARG A 233 7.06 4.99 -6.15
N PHE A 234 7.36 5.56 -7.32
CA PHE A 234 7.91 6.90 -7.49
C PHE A 234 6.87 7.90 -7.99
N ILE A 235 5.60 7.49 -8.05
CA ILE A 235 4.49 8.38 -8.37
C ILE A 235 3.95 8.92 -7.05
N HIS A 236 4.20 10.21 -6.84
CA HIS A 236 3.60 10.98 -5.75
C HIS A 236 2.48 11.81 -6.37
N LEU A 237 1.24 11.50 -5.98
CA LEU A 237 0.08 12.32 -6.33
C LEU A 237 0.01 13.41 -5.27
N ASP A 238 0.12 14.66 -5.69
CA ASP A 238 -0.08 15.85 -4.86
C ASP A 238 -1.56 16.02 -4.47
#